data_AF-A0A1M6AAC6-F1
#
_entry.id   AF-A0A1M6AAC6-F1
#
_cell.length_a   1.000
_cell.length_b   1.000
_cell.length_c   1.000
_cell.angle_alpha   90.00
_cell.angle_beta   90.00
_cell.angle_gamma   90.00
#
_symmetry.space_group_name_H-M   'P 1'
#
loop_
_entity.id
_entity.type
_entity.pdbx_description
1 polymer ?
#
loop_
_entity_poly.entity_id
_entity_poly.type
_entity_poly.pdbx_seq_one_letter_code
_entity_poly.pdbx_strand_id
1 'polypeptide(L)'
;MEHFFFTDKLFYILRDGVPPWGKRKNMIFKLKASLLLSALLLTGCGPLFTTDECDEVYHPIYKLADCQKSTKVFKKGTTTHYEHSEGFEFDLTVSQDSTFMDGWDDFCVVAKEEDRTVLLTSTYPIMSVEVNFYGGISVSEEENKKNLVISHSMPMHISYGNTGFLVELDSTGTPEEMGIEGTVRMLDTITFNGVTYDSVFAIMDMAHYDALNYNEKIESDTAFLYFSKTAGILRLETTDGTSFTIKEGGDNE
;
A
#
# COMPACT_ATOMS: atom_id res chain seq x y z
N MET A 1 40.95 -13.82 9.87
CA MET A 1 40.74 -12.83 10.94
C MET A 1 41.11 -11.48 10.34
N GLU A 2 40.18 -10.91 9.58
CA GLU A 2 40.34 -9.63 8.90
C GLU A 2 39.05 -8.84 9.13
N HIS A 3 39.20 -7.65 9.68
CA HIS A 3 38.13 -6.72 10.01
C HIS A 3 37.65 -6.03 8.74
N PHE A 4 36.35 -6.11 8.44
CA PHE A 4 35.70 -5.20 7.50
C PHE A 4 34.83 -4.21 8.25
N PHE A 5 35.13 -2.94 8.04
CA PHE A 5 34.39 -1.79 8.51
C PHE A 5 33.01 -1.74 7.82
N PHE A 6 31.93 -1.74 8.61
CA PHE A 6 30.63 -1.28 8.13
C PHE A 6 30.71 0.23 7.96
N THR A 7 30.51 0.70 6.73
CA THR A 7 30.27 2.11 6.43
C THR A 7 28.79 2.28 6.15
N ASP A 8 28.17 3.18 6.90
CA ASP A 8 26.80 3.64 6.73
C ASP A 8 26.55 4.06 5.28
N LYS A 9 25.69 3.33 4.59
CA LYS A 9 25.04 3.79 3.36
C LYS A 9 23.53 3.70 3.55
N LEU A 10 22.99 4.81 4.04
CA LEU A 10 21.61 5.23 3.84
C LEU A 10 21.27 5.12 2.35
N PHE A 11 20.30 4.27 2.00
CA PHE A 11 19.64 4.35 0.71
C PHE A 11 18.49 5.36 0.83
N TYR A 12 18.68 6.51 0.20
CA TYR A 12 17.59 7.36 -0.27
C TYR A 12 17.06 6.73 -1.56
N ILE A 13 15.82 6.24 -1.56
CA ILE A 13 15.08 6.03 -2.80
C ILE A 13 14.35 7.33 -3.10
N LEU A 14 14.76 7.93 -4.21
CA LEU A 14 14.13 9.06 -4.87
C LEU A 14 12.75 8.63 -5.36
N ARG A 15 11.69 9.23 -4.83
CA ARG A 15 10.42 9.39 -5.54
C ARG A 15 10.48 10.78 -6.16
N ASP A 16 10.41 10.84 -7.48
CA ASP A 16 10.54 12.07 -8.25
C ASP A 16 9.56 13.15 -7.78
N GLY A 17 10.11 14.30 -7.40
CA GLY A 17 9.72 15.55 -8.07
C GLY A 17 8.70 16.48 -7.43
N VAL A 18 8.88 16.96 -6.19
CA VAL A 18 8.45 18.33 -5.78
C VAL A 18 9.38 18.87 -4.67
N PRO A 19 10.00 20.07 -4.80
CA PRO A 19 10.90 20.60 -3.77
C PRO A 19 10.11 21.20 -2.59
N PRO A 20 10.53 21.01 -1.33
CA PRO A 20 9.89 21.67 -0.20
C PRO A 20 10.37 23.12 -0.12
N TRP A 21 9.54 24.05 -0.58
CA TRP A 21 9.68 25.47 -0.24
C TRP A 21 9.35 25.69 1.24
N GLY A 22 10.44 25.80 2.03
CA GLY A 22 10.64 26.65 3.20
C GLY A 22 9.46 27.03 4.11
N LYS A 23 9.49 26.50 5.33
CA LYS A 23 9.10 27.26 6.53
C LYS A 23 10.35 27.90 7.15
N ARG A 24 10.53 29.21 6.99
CA ARG A 24 11.39 30.01 7.89
C ARG A 24 10.60 31.14 8.53
N LYS A 25 10.85 31.25 9.84
CA LYS A 25 10.24 32.13 10.82
C LYS A 25 10.57 33.60 10.57
N ASN A 26 9.64 34.46 11.01
CA ASN A 26 9.77 35.87 11.35
C ASN A 26 11.21 36.37 11.58
N MET A 27 11.63 37.38 10.82
CA MET A 27 12.52 38.41 11.36
C MET A 27 12.30 39.74 10.62
N ILE A 28 11.76 40.70 11.36
CA ILE A 28 11.57 42.10 10.96
C ILE A 28 12.95 42.73 10.83
N PHE A 29 13.33 43.20 9.64
CA PHE A 29 14.42 44.16 9.48
C PHE A 29 13.91 45.39 8.73
N LYS A 30 13.85 46.50 9.46
CA LYS A 30 13.66 47.84 8.90
C LYS A 30 14.92 48.24 8.15
N LEU A 31 14.79 48.59 6.87
CA LEU A 31 15.75 49.48 6.23
C LEU A 31 15.00 50.49 5.35
N LYS A 32 15.16 51.77 5.69
CA LYS A 32 14.70 52.92 4.91
C LYS A 32 15.82 53.34 3.95
N ALA A 33 15.47 53.56 2.68
CA ALA A 33 15.95 54.61 1.76
C ALA A 33 15.35 54.28 0.38
N SER A 34 14.32 54.96 -0.11
CA SER A 34 14.33 56.28 -0.78
C SER A 34 15.19 56.30 -2.05
N LEU A 35 14.56 56.26 -3.24
CA LEU A 35 14.69 57.30 -4.27
C LEU A 35 13.73 57.08 -5.48
N LEU A 36 12.93 58.12 -5.74
CA LEU A 36 12.49 58.72 -7.03
C LEU A 36 12.03 57.81 -8.20
N LEU A 37 10.73 57.79 -8.54
CA LEU A 37 9.96 58.74 -9.38
C LEU A 37 10.29 58.69 -10.88
N SER A 38 9.35 58.13 -11.66
CA SER A 38 9.05 58.49 -13.06
C SER A 38 7.77 57.76 -13.49
N ALA A 39 6.68 58.51 -13.65
CA ALA A 39 5.46 58.04 -14.30
C ALA A 39 5.55 58.34 -15.81
N LEU A 40 5.17 57.40 -16.68
CA LEU A 40 4.05 57.53 -17.63
C LEU A 40 4.03 56.40 -18.69
N LEU A 41 2.80 56.08 -19.12
CA LEU A 41 2.37 55.49 -20.40
C LEU A 41 2.19 53.96 -20.50
N LEU A 42 0.98 53.54 -20.09
CA LEU A 42 -0.04 52.91 -20.94
C LEU A 42 0.45 52.42 -22.32
N THR A 43 0.59 51.10 -22.46
CA THR A 43 -0.23 50.18 -23.28
C THR A 43 0.62 48.96 -23.64
N GLY A 44 0.21 47.80 -23.15
CA GLY A 44 0.79 46.53 -23.56
C GLY A 44 0.14 45.42 -22.75
N CYS A 45 -0.73 44.65 -23.42
CA CYS A 45 -1.38 43.43 -22.96
C CYS A 45 -1.20 43.11 -21.49
N GLY A 46 -2.19 43.51 -20.67
CA GLY A 46 -2.38 42.79 -19.42
C GLY A 46 -2.55 41.31 -19.80
N PRO A 47 -1.74 40.39 -19.26
CA PRO A 47 -2.17 39.01 -19.27
C PRO A 47 -3.51 39.02 -18.53
N LEU A 48 -4.59 38.77 -19.26
CA LEU A 48 -5.75 38.10 -18.69
C LEU A 48 -5.20 36.75 -18.20
N PHE A 49 -4.54 36.77 -17.03
CA PHE A 49 -4.56 35.62 -16.17
C PHE A 49 -6.01 35.55 -15.74
N THR A 50 -6.82 34.85 -16.53
CA THR A 50 -7.92 34.10 -15.94
C THR A 50 -7.23 33.23 -14.91
N THR A 51 -7.28 33.66 -13.65
CA THR A 51 -7.22 32.69 -12.57
C THR A 51 -8.34 31.74 -12.90
N ASP A 52 -8.02 30.53 -13.36
CA ASP A 52 -8.97 29.44 -13.38
C ASP A 52 -9.42 29.29 -11.92
N GLU A 53 -10.48 30.02 -11.57
CA GLU A 53 -11.19 29.84 -10.31
C GLU A 53 -11.86 28.49 -10.48
N CYS A 54 -11.18 27.45 -10.01
CA CYS A 54 -11.86 26.20 -9.73
C CYS A 54 -12.89 26.53 -8.64
N ASP A 55 -14.17 26.46 -8.99
CA ASP A 55 -15.18 26.17 -7.98
C ASP A 55 -14.68 24.92 -7.24
N GLU A 56 -14.48 24.97 -5.91
CA GLU A 56 -14.06 23.79 -5.13
C GLU A 56 -15.09 22.67 -5.35
N VAL A 57 -14.81 21.77 -6.29
CA VAL A 57 -15.60 20.57 -6.51
C VAL A 57 -15.14 19.58 -5.45
N TYR A 58 -15.97 19.37 -4.43
CA TYR A 58 -15.73 18.32 -3.45
C TYR A 58 -16.03 16.96 -4.07
N HIS A 59 -15.01 16.10 -4.14
CA HIS A 59 -15.10 14.75 -4.68
C HIS A 59 -15.49 13.72 -3.61
N PRO A 60 -15.86 12.49 -4.01
CA PRO A 60 -16.29 11.45 -3.08
C PRO A 60 -15.25 11.17 -1.98
N ILE A 61 -15.75 10.82 -0.80
CA ILE A 61 -14.94 10.33 0.31
C ILE A 61 -14.75 8.83 0.11
N TYR A 62 -13.52 8.41 -0.16
CA TYR A 62 -13.15 7.01 -0.23
C TYR A 62 -12.99 6.47 1.19
N LYS A 63 -13.86 5.55 1.58
CA LYS A 63 -13.87 4.99 2.94
C LYS A 63 -13.49 3.52 2.91
N LEU A 64 -12.72 3.10 3.89
CA LEU A 64 -12.57 1.69 4.19
C LEU A 64 -13.92 1.06 4.49
N ALA A 65 -14.13 -0.15 4.01
CA ALA A 65 -15.26 -0.97 4.39
C ALA A 65 -15.13 -1.44 5.86
N ASP A 66 -16.27 -1.72 6.51
CA ASP A 66 -16.28 -2.18 7.90
C ASP A 66 -15.50 -3.49 8.10
N CYS A 67 -15.47 -4.36 7.08
CA CYS A 67 -14.67 -5.58 7.09
C CYS A 67 -13.16 -5.28 7.19
N GLN A 68 -12.65 -4.28 6.45
CA GLN A 68 -11.25 -3.84 6.50
C GLN A 68 -10.91 -3.16 7.83
N LYS A 69 -11.88 -2.54 8.52
CA LYS A 69 -11.67 -1.89 9.84
C LYS A 69 -11.62 -2.88 11.01
N SER A 70 -12.29 -4.03 10.88
CA SER A 70 -12.58 -4.92 12.01
C SER A 70 -11.86 -6.28 11.96
N THR A 71 -10.91 -6.47 11.04
CA THR A 71 -10.17 -7.73 10.89
C THR A 71 -9.46 -8.08 12.21
N LYS A 72 -9.92 -9.12 12.92
CA LYS A 72 -9.35 -9.49 14.22
C LYS A 72 -7.90 -9.95 14.13
N VAL A 73 -7.53 -10.56 13.00
CA VAL A 73 -6.21 -11.12 12.75
C VAL A 73 -5.11 -10.06 12.82
N PHE A 74 -5.39 -8.84 12.39
CA PHE A 74 -4.44 -7.75 12.33
C PHE A 74 -4.59 -6.72 13.45
N LYS A 75 -5.12 -7.13 14.61
CA LYS A 75 -5.24 -6.24 15.76
C LYS A 75 -3.87 -6.01 16.41
N LYS A 76 -3.55 -4.77 16.77
CA LYS A 76 -2.33 -4.45 17.52
C LYS A 76 -2.10 -5.36 18.72
N GLY A 77 -0.89 -5.89 18.84
CA GLY A 77 -0.46 -6.81 19.89
C GLY A 77 -0.76 -8.28 19.62
N THR A 78 -1.49 -8.62 18.55
CA THR A 78 -1.60 -10.01 18.08
C THR A 78 -0.22 -10.50 17.64
N THR A 79 0.12 -11.71 18.05
CA THR A 79 1.36 -12.41 17.66
C THR A 79 1.01 -13.71 16.97
N THR A 80 1.76 -14.05 15.93
CA THR A 80 1.62 -15.30 15.19
C THR A 80 3.02 -15.90 14.98
N HIS A 81 3.13 -17.20 15.22
CA HIS A 81 4.37 -17.96 15.13
C HIS A 81 4.58 -18.48 13.70
N TYR A 82 5.81 -18.38 13.21
CA TYR A 82 6.20 -18.79 11.87
C TYR A 82 7.52 -19.55 11.89
N GLU A 83 7.71 -20.39 10.88
CA GLU A 83 8.95 -21.09 10.57
C GLU A 83 9.49 -20.58 9.24
N HIS A 84 10.76 -20.16 9.23
CA HIS A 84 11.48 -19.75 8.03
C HIS A 84 11.96 -20.97 7.23
N SER A 85 12.16 -20.83 5.92
CA SER A 85 12.67 -21.89 5.04
C SER A 85 14.06 -22.40 5.41
N GLU A 86 14.80 -21.64 6.23
CA GLU A 86 16.10 -22.04 6.81
C GLU A 86 15.95 -22.82 8.13
N GLY A 87 14.73 -23.06 8.60
CA GLY A 87 14.42 -23.89 9.77
C GLY A 87 14.45 -23.17 11.13
N PHE A 88 14.60 -21.84 11.15
CA PHE A 88 14.45 -21.07 12.39
C PHE A 88 13.03 -20.57 12.57
N GLU A 89 12.61 -20.47 13.83
CA GLU A 89 11.29 -20.02 14.23
C GLU A 89 11.33 -18.57 14.71
N PHE A 90 10.27 -17.83 14.42
CA PHE A 90 10.16 -16.44 14.81
C PHE A 90 8.69 -16.01 14.92
N ASP A 91 8.50 -14.88 15.57
CA ASP A 91 7.18 -14.32 15.86
C ASP A 91 6.98 -13.06 15.05
N LEU A 92 5.86 -12.95 14.35
CA LEU A 92 5.40 -11.67 13.84
C LEU A 92 4.35 -11.12 14.80
N THR A 93 4.66 -9.97 15.39
CA THR A 93 3.73 -9.22 16.24
C THR A 93 3.22 -8.01 15.50
N VAL A 94 1.90 -7.77 15.56
CA VAL A 94 1.30 -6.54 15.04
C VAL A 94 1.73 -5.35 15.92
N SER A 95 2.78 -4.65 15.52
CA SER A 95 3.36 -3.53 16.26
C SER A 95 2.65 -2.21 15.96
N GLN A 96 2.08 -2.09 14.75
CA GLN A 96 1.26 -0.97 14.32
C GLN A 96 -0.06 -1.46 13.71
N ASP A 97 -1.13 -0.74 14.03
CA ASP A 97 -2.46 -0.88 13.45
C ASP A 97 -3.07 0.52 13.51
N SER A 98 -3.00 1.24 12.40
CA SER A 98 -3.33 2.66 12.34
C SER A 98 -4.21 2.95 11.14
N THR A 99 -5.28 3.69 11.39
CA THR A 99 -6.12 4.27 10.33
C THR A 99 -5.82 5.75 10.22
N PHE A 100 -5.61 6.23 9.00
CA PHE A 100 -5.42 7.65 8.71
C PHE A 100 -6.34 8.09 7.58
N MET A 101 -6.55 9.39 7.49
CA MET A 101 -7.29 10.02 6.41
C MET A 101 -6.27 10.82 5.61
N ASP A 102 -6.01 10.40 4.37
CA ASP A 102 -5.20 11.17 3.45
C ASP A 102 -6.09 12.07 2.59
N GLY A 103 -5.54 13.22 2.20
CA GLY A 103 -6.22 14.17 1.33
C GLY A 103 -5.29 14.51 0.18
N TRP A 104 -5.78 14.37 -1.04
CA TRP A 104 -5.05 14.81 -2.22
C TRP A 104 -5.87 15.83 -2.99
N ASP A 105 -5.16 16.88 -3.38
CA ASP A 105 -5.68 18.02 -4.11
C ASP A 105 -5.12 17.94 -5.55
N ASP A 106 -5.98 17.72 -6.54
CA ASP A 106 -5.67 18.00 -7.94
C ASP A 106 -6.30 19.35 -8.34
N PHE A 107 -5.86 19.95 -9.45
CA PHE A 107 -6.09 21.33 -9.86
C PHE A 107 -7.47 21.92 -9.53
N CYS A 108 -8.56 21.14 -9.55
CA CYS A 108 -9.90 21.56 -9.12
C CYS A 108 -10.65 20.58 -8.17
N VAL A 109 -9.96 19.61 -7.56
CA VAL A 109 -10.57 18.45 -6.90
C VAL A 109 -9.92 18.20 -5.54
N VAL A 110 -10.71 18.28 -4.47
CA VAL A 110 -10.29 17.82 -3.13
C VAL A 110 -10.93 16.47 -2.86
N ALA A 111 -10.10 15.42 -2.80
CA ALA A 111 -10.51 14.07 -2.43
C ALA A 111 -10.00 13.71 -1.03
N LYS A 112 -10.70 12.80 -0.35
CA LYS A 112 -10.28 12.23 0.94
C LYS A 112 -10.38 10.73 0.90
N GLU A 113 -9.33 10.06 1.37
CA GLU A 113 -9.21 8.62 1.39
C GLU A 113 -8.87 8.14 2.80
N GLU A 114 -9.60 7.14 3.26
CA GLU A 114 -9.31 6.46 4.52
C GLU A 114 -8.47 5.22 4.23
N ASP A 115 -7.32 5.14 4.90
CA ASP A 115 -6.35 4.06 4.76
C ASP A 115 -6.09 3.40 6.10
N ARG A 116 -5.82 2.09 6.08
CA ARG A 116 -5.37 1.35 7.27
C ARG A 116 -4.06 0.65 6.98
N THR A 117 -3.04 0.98 7.76
CA THR A 117 -1.74 0.32 7.74
C THR A 117 -1.57 -0.55 8.98
N VAL A 118 -1.17 -1.79 8.75
CA VAL A 118 -0.81 -2.78 9.76
C VAL A 118 0.64 -3.16 9.54
N LEU A 119 1.46 -3.07 10.58
CA LEU A 119 2.86 -3.49 10.55
C LEU A 119 3.05 -4.71 11.45
N LEU A 120 3.49 -5.81 10.85
CA LEU A 120 3.88 -7.03 11.53
C LEU A 120 5.41 -7.06 11.63
N THR A 121 5.95 -7.12 12.84
CA THR A 121 7.40 -7.06 13.09
C THR A 121 7.86 -8.20 13.98
N SER A 122 9.03 -8.76 13.68
CA SER A 122 9.74 -9.67 14.58
C SER A 122 10.74 -8.95 15.47
N THR A 123 10.93 -9.46 16.70
CA THR A 123 11.94 -9.00 17.66
C THR A 123 13.34 -9.54 17.36
N TYR A 124 13.42 -10.69 16.68
CA TYR A 124 14.66 -11.22 16.12
C TYR A 124 14.84 -10.64 14.72
N PRO A 125 16.06 -10.28 14.33
CA PRO A 125 16.24 -9.36 13.24
C PRO A 125 15.80 -9.98 11.91
N ILE A 126 15.28 -9.09 11.06
CA ILE A 126 15.05 -9.21 9.62
C ILE A 126 13.70 -9.78 9.18
N MET A 127 12.58 -9.47 9.86
CA MET A 127 11.26 -9.63 9.22
C MET A 127 10.27 -8.53 9.61
N SER A 128 9.78 -7.82 8.60
CA SER A 128 8.65 -6.90 8.68
C SER A 128 7.73 -7.15 7.50
N VAL A 129 6.45 -7.32 7.78
CA VAL A 129 5.40 -7.40 6.75
C VAL A 129 4.48 -6.21 6.95
N GLU A 130 4.30 -5.41 5.91
CA GLU A 130 3.36 -4.30 5.92
C GLU A 130 2.10 -4.71 5.15
N VAL A 131 0.94 -4.49 5.75
CA VAL A 131 -0.37 -4.76 5.15
C VAL A 131 -1.14 -3.43 5.11
N ASN A 132 -1.47 -2.98 3.91
CA ASN A 132 -2.22 -1.76 3.67
C ASN A 132 -3.58 -2.08 3.07
N PHE A 133 -4.62 -1.48 3.63
CA PHE A 133 -5.97 -1.49 3.09
C PHE A 133 -6.32 -0.08 2.65
N TYR A 134 -6.92 0.04 1.47
CA TYR A 134 -7.36 1.33 0.94
C TYR A 134 -8.87 1.33 0.71
N GLY A 135 -9.48 2.50 0.83
CA GLY A 135 -10.85 2.73 0.40
C GLY A 135 -10.88 3.07 -1.09
N GLY A 136 -11.69 2.38 -1.88
CA GLY A 136 -11.80 2.64 -3.32
C GLY A 136 -13.23 2.72 -3.80
N ILE A 137 -13.42 3.46 -4.90
CA ILE A 137 -14.63 3.44 -5.71
C ILE A 137 -14.22 2.97 -7.10
N SER A 138 -14.72 1.83 -7.53
CA SER A 138 -14.65 1.40 -8.93
C SER A 138 -15.92 1.86 -9.65
N VAL A 139 -15.76 2.59 -10.75
CA VAL A 139 -16.90 2.99 -11.57
C VAL A 139 -16.98 2.00 -12.71
N SER A 140 -18.01 1.13 -12.71
CA SER A 140 -18.28 0.29 -13.87
C SER A 140 -19.29 0.99 -14.77
N GLU A 141 -18.84 1.36 -15.97
CA GLU A 141 -19.74 1.78 -17.04
C GLU A 141 -20.30 0.52 -17.72
N GLU A 142 -21.48 0.06 -17.31
CA GLU A 142 -22.19 -0.94 -18.09
C GLU A 142 -22.65 -0.30 -19.43
N GLU A 143 -22.08 -0.76 -20.55
CA GLU A 143 -22.24 -0.21 -21.92
C GLU A 143 -23.69 -0.01 -22.42
N ASN A 144 -24.72 -0.44 -21.68
CA ASN A 144 -26.11 -0.40 -22.13
C ASN A 144 -27.11 0.31 -21.20
N LYS A 145 -26.69 0.91 -20.09
CA LYS A 145 -27.58 1.72 -19.25
C LYS A 145 -26.86 2.96 -18.74
N LYS A 146 -27.46 4.13 -18.94
CA LYS A 146 -27.10 5.42 -18.29
C LYS A 146 -27.12 5.40 -16.75
N ASN A 147 -27.20 4.23 -16.12
CA ASN A 147 -27.13 4.07 -14.68
C ASN A 147 -25.68 3.73 -14.34
N LEU A 148 -24.95 4.75 -13.92
CA LEU A 148 -23.63 4.60 -13.32
C LEU A 148 -23.76 3.66 -12.11
N VAL A 149 -23.18 2.46 -12.17
CA VAL A 149 -23.07 1.58 -11.02
C VAL A 149 -21.72 1.87 -10.36
N ILE A 150 -21.79 2.56 -9.23
CA ILE A 150 -20.65 2.82 -8.37
C ILE A 150 -20.39 1.56 -7.55
N SER A 151 -19.43 0.75 -7.99
CA SER A 151 -18.87 -0.35 -7.19
C SER A 151 -17.78 0.22 -6.27
N HIS A 152 -17.51 -0.45 -5.15
CA HIS A 152 -16.44 -0.05 -4.24
C HIS A 152 -15.30 -1.05 -4.44
N SER A 153 -14.13 -0.55 -4.82
CA SER A 153 -12.90 -1.37 -4.84
C SER A 153 -12.31 -1.32 -3.43
N MET A 154 -11.87 -2.48 -2.91
CA MET A 154 -11.31 -2.57 -1.56
C MET A 154 -9.93 -3.20 -1.66
N PRO A 155 -8.93 -2.50 -2.23
CA PRO A 155 -7.64 -3.13 -2.48
C PRO A 155 -6.90 -3.38 -1.16
N MET A 156 -6.13 -4.46 -1.17
CA MET A 156 -5.22 -4.86 -0.12
C MET A 156 -3.83 -5.03 -0.74
N HIS A 157 -2.86 -4.32 -0.18
CA HIS A 157 -1.45 -4.45 -0.55
C HIS A 157 -0.67 -5.06 0.61
N ILE A 158 0.12 -6.09 0.33
CA ILE A 158 0.99 -6.75 1.31
C ILE A 158 2.42 -6.69 0.79
N SER A 159 3.35 -6.23 1.60
CA SER A 159 4.77 -6.12 1.21
C SER A 159 5.70 -6.80 2.20
N TYR A 160 6.73 -7.46 1.66
CA TYR A 160 7.84 -8.07 2.39
C TYR A 160 9.14 -7.88 1.60
N GLY A 161 10.07 -7.10 2.15
CA GLY A 161 11.29 -6.73 1.45
C GLY A 161 10.99 -6.03 0.13
N ASN A 162 11.46 -6.60 -0.99
CA ASN A 162 11.18 -6.10 -2.34
C ASN A 162 9.99 -6.80 -3.02
N THR A 163 9.33 -7.74 -2.33
CA THR A 163 8.17 -8.47 -2.86
C THR A 163 6.89 -7.80 -2.40
N GLY A 164 5.98 -7.51 -3.34
CA GLY A 164 4.68 -6.93 -3.06
C GLY A 164 3.56 -7.79 -3.68
N PHE A 165 2.41 -7.82 -3.03
CA PHE A 165 1.20 -8.52 -3.47
C PHE A 165 0.04 -7.54 -3.44
N LEU A 166 -0.73 -7.48 -4.52
CA LEU A 166 -1.90 -6.60 -4.64
C LEU A 166 -3.12 -7.43 -5.02
N VAL A 167 -4.24 -7.18 -4.36
CA VAL A 167 -5.50 -7.85 -4.67
C VAL A 167 -6.69 -6.94 -4.34
N GLU A 168 -7.77 -7.05 -5.12
CA GLU A 168 -9.06 -6.42 -4.76
C GLU A 168 -9.82 -7.32 -3.79
N LEU A 169 -10.51 -6.72 -2.82
CA LEU A 169 -11.39 -7.47 -1.92
C LEU A 169 -12.86 -7.22 -2.27
N ASP A 170 -13.68 -8.26 -2.18
CA ASP A 170 -15.12 -8.13 -2.24
C ASP A 170 -15.69 -7.43 -0.98
N SER A 171 -16.99 -7.17 -0.98
CA SER A 171 -17.70 -6.56 0.16
C SER A 171 -17.60 -7.33 1.49
N THR A 172 -17.20 -8.61 1.44
CA THR A 172 -16.99 -9.47 2.60
C THR A 172 -15.52 -9.59 3.00
N GLY A 173 -14.60 -8.92 2.30
CA GLY A 173 -13.15 -9.03 2.50
C GLY A 173 -12.51 -10.27 1.87
N THR A 174 -13.13 -10.85 0.84
CA THR A 174 -12.60 -11.99 0.08
C THR A 174 -11.74 -11.50 -1.08
N PRO A 175 -10.50 -11.97 -1.25
CA PRO A 175 -9.69 -11.68 -2.43
C PRO A 175 -10.40 -12.06 -3.74
N GLU A 176 -10.48 -11.10 -4.66
CA GLU A 176 -11.01 -11.22 -6.01
C GLU A 176 -9.91 -10.96 -7.03
N GLU A 177 -10.08 -11.54 -8.21
CA GLU A 177 -9.13 -11.43 -9.31
C GLU A 177 -9.23 -10.07 -10.01
N MET A 178 -8.09 -9.42 -10.23
CA MET A 178 -8.01 -8.05 -10.77
C MET A 178 -8.10 -8.00 -12.31
N GLY A 179 -9.03 -8.76 -12.90
CA GLY A 179 -9.25 -8.78 -14.35
C GLY A 179 -8.22 -9.57 -15.17
N ILE A 180 -7.21 -10.16 -14.53
CA ILE A 180 -6.24 -11.07 -15.17
C ILE A 180 -6.35 -12.46 -14.53
N GLU A 181 -6.75 -13.45 -15.33
CA GLU A 181 -6.93 -14.83 -14.91
C GLU A 181 -5.62 -15.48 -14.40
N GLY A 182 -5.72 -16.19 -13.28
CA GLY A 182 -4.63 -16.91 -12.64
C GLY A 182 -3.82 -16.10 -11.61
N THR A 183 -4.16 -14.82 -11.37
CA THR A 183 -3.43 -13.96 -10.43
C THR A 183 -3.87 -14.16 -8.98
N VAL A 184 -5.12 -14.62 -8.78
CA VAL A 184 -5.66 -15.05 -7.50
C VAL A 184 -6.31 -16.42 -7.68
N ARG A 185 -5.96 -17.37 -6.83
CA ARG A 185 -6.55 -18.72 -6.85
C ARG A 185 -7.09 -19.08 -5.49
N MET A 186 -8.35 -19.50 -5.44
CA MET A 186 -8.94 -20.08 -4.24
C MET A 186 -8.62 -21.58 -4.21
N LEU A 187 -8.04 -22.03 -3.10
CA LEU A 187 -7.74 -23.42 -2.78
C LEU A 187 -8.73 -23.89 -1.73
N ASP A 188 -9.47 -24.96 -2.03
CA ASP A 188 -10.45 -25.54 -1.09
C ASP A 188 -9.79 -25.87 0.24
N THR A 189 -8.62 -26.53 0.18
CA THR A 189 -7.81 -26.89 1.35
C THR A 189 -6.31 -26.84 1.04
N ILE A 190 -5.49 -26.50 2.03
CA ILE A 190 -4.03 -26.64 1.98
C ILE A 190 -3.49 -27.03 3.35
N THR A 191 -2.42 -27.83 3.39
CA THR A 191 -1.77 -28.24 4.63
C THR A 191 -0.41 -27.58 4.76
N PHE A 192 -0.20 -26.85 5.85
CA PHE A 192 1.07 -26.28 6.26
C PHE A 192 1.44 -26.79 7.64
N ASN A 193 2.68 -27.28 7.81
CA ASN A 193 3.19 -27.75 9.10
C ASN A 193 2.25 -28.73 9.84
N GLY A 194 1.56 -29.60 9.09
CA GLY A 194 0.62 -30.59 9.64
C GLY A 194 -0.78 -30.05 9.98
N VAL A 195 -1.02 -28.74 9.83
CA VAL A 195 -2.33 -28.11 10.01
C VAL A 195 -2.99 -27.86 8.67
N THR A 196 -4.25 -28.23 8.54
CA THR A 196 -5.03 -28.04 7.31
C THR A 196 -5.92 -26.82 7.43
N TYR A 197 -5.87 -25.97 6.41
CA TYR A 197 -6.63 -24.74 6.30
C TYR A 197 -7.60 -24.87 5.14
N ASP A 198 -8.85 -24.46 5.38
CA ASP A 198 -9.88 -24.38 4.35
C ASP A 198 -9.92 -22.96 3.74
N SER A 199 -10.36 -22.85 2.48
CA SER A 199 -10.62 -21.58 1.80
C SER A 199 -9.41 -20.63 1.80
N VAL A 200 -8.30 -21.10 1.23
CA VAL A 200 -7.03 -20.35 1.18
C VAL A 200 -6.85 -19.69 -0.17
N PHE A 201 -6.46 -18.42 -0.16
CA PHE A 201 -6.16 -17.65 -1.37
C PHE A 201 -4.66 -17.70 -1.64
N ALA A 202 -4.26 -18.16 -2.81
CA ALA A 202 -2.92 -18.02 -3.34
C ALA A 202 -2.88 -16.80 -4.27
N ILE A 203 -2.13 -15.77 -3.88
CA ILE A 203 -2.04 -14.46 -4.55
C ILE A 203 -0.65 -14.33 -5.17
N MET A 204 -0.61 -14.01 -6.46
CA MET A 204 0.61 -13.77 -7.23
C MET A 204 1.26 -12.42 -6.87
N ASP A 205 2.58 -12.32 -6.98
CA ASP A 205 3.29 -11.06 -6.78
C ASP A 205 3.00 -10.01 -7.86
N MET A 206 3.18 -8.74 -7.47
CA MET A 206 2.86 -7.57 -8.29
C MET A 206 3.77 -7.44 -9.51
N ALA A 207 5.04 -7.85 -9.42
CA ALA A 207 5.95 -7.76 -10.58
C ALA A 207 5.50 -8.71 -11.70
N HIS A 208 5.05 -9.91 -11.34
CA HIS A 208 4.44 -10.84 -12.28
C HIS A 208 3.08 -10.36 -12.81
N TYR A 209 2.23 -9.81 -11.94
CA TYR A 209 0.97 -9.20 -12.37
C TYR A 209 1.19 -8.09 -13.41
N ASP A 210 2.11 -7.16 -13.14
CA ASP A 210 2.40 -6.05 -14.04
C ASP A 210 2.93 -6.57 -15.39
N ALA A 211 3.85 -7.53 -15.38
CA ALA A 211 4.36 -8.13 -16.61
C ALA A 211 3.23 -8.77 -17.44
N LEU A 212 2.30 -9.50 -16.80
CA LEU A 212 1.13 -10.06 -17.47
C LEU A 212 0.21 -8.95 -18.02
N ASN A 213 -0.08 -7.93 -17.22
CA ASN A 213 -0.98 -6.82 -17.57
C ASN A 213 -0.49 -6.06 -18.81
N TYR A 214 0.83 -5.84 -18.91
CA TYR A 214 1.45 -5.16 -20.04
C TYR A 214 1.84 -6.11 -21.19
N ASN A 215 1.45 -7.39 -21.13
CA ASN A 215 1.81 -8.44 -22.09
C ASN A 215 3.33 -8.55 -22.32
N GLU A 216 4.10 -8.34 -21.27
CA GLU A 216 5.55 -8.45 -21.28
C GLU A 216 6.01 -9.89 -21.04
N LYS A 217 7.28 -10.16 -21.39
CA LYS A 217 7.88 -11.46 -21.12
C LYS A 217 8.06 -11.63 -19.61
N ILE A 218 7.45 -12.67 -19.07
CA ILE A 218 7.62 -13.08 -17.67
C ILE A 218 8.95 -13.82 -17.53
N GLU A 219 9.88 -13.27 -16.75
CA GLU A 219 11.19 -13.90 -16.49
C GLU A 219 11.16 -14.74 -15.21
N SER A 220 11.01 -16.08 -15.37
CA SER A 220 11.21 -17.09 -14.31
C SER A 220 10.38 -16.89 -13.02
N ASP A 221 10.82 -17.45 -11.89
CA ASP A 221 10.01 -17.88 -10.75
C ASP A 221 9.10 -16.79 -10.15
N THR A 222 7.85 -17.16 -9.90
CA THR A 222 6.78 -16.33 -9.33
C THR A 222 6.74 -16.45 -7.81
N ALA A 223 6.53 -15.32 -7.12
CA ALA A 223 6.29 -15.31 -5.68
C ALA A 223 4.80 -15.47 -5.37
N PHE A 224 4.49 -16.14 -4.25
CA PHE A 224 3.12 -16.41 -3.83
C PHE A 224 2.89 -16.05 -2.36
N LEU A 225 1.75 -15.42 -2.10
CA LEU A 225 1.21 -15.23 -0.78
C LEU A 225 0.01 -16.17 -0.59
N TYR A 226 0.04 -16.99 0.46
CA TYR A 226 -1.08 -17.82 0.89
C TYR A 226 -1.77 -17.14 2.07
N PHE A 227 -3.03 -16.74 1.86
CA PHE A 227 -3.81 -15.96 2.80
C PHE A 227 -5.13 -16.66 3.14
N SER A 228 -5.50 -16.61 4.42
CA SER A 228 -6.80 -17.02 4.93
C SER A 228 -7.47 -15.82 5.60
N LYS A 229 -8.78 -15.64 5.38
CA LYS A 229 -9.56 -14.59 6.06
C LYS A 229 -9.59 -14.79 7.57
N THR A 230 -9.51 -16.02 8.04
CA THR A 230 -9.63 -16.38 9.45
C THR A 230 -8.28 -16.38 10.17
N ALA A 231 -7.23 -16.88 9.50
CA ALA A 231 -5.90 -17.03 10.09
C ALA A 231 -4.87 -15.98 9.62
N GLY A 232 -5.17 -15.22 8.56
CA GLY A 232 -4.27 -14.22 8.00
C GLY A 232 -3.24 -14.81 7.04
N ILE A 233 -2.00 -14.37 7.18
CA ILE A 233 -0.90 -14.83 6.33
C ILE A 233 -0.51 -16.24 6.79
N LEU A 234 -0.69 -17.22 5.91
CA LEU A 234 -0.33 -18.61 6.17
C LEU A 234 1.07 -18.92 5.67
N ARG A 235 1.43 -18.41 4.49
CA ARG A 235 2.76 -18.61 3.91
C ARG A 235 3.08 -17.49 2.94
N LEU A 236 4.35 -17.10 2.89
CA LEU A 236 4.88 -16.23 1.87
C LEU A 236 6.07 -16.92 1.22
N GLU A 237 6.07 -17.01 -0.10
CA GLU A 237 7.14 -17.56 -0.94
C GLU A 237 7.67 -16.44 -1.83
N THR A 238 8.98 -16.14 -1.76
CA THR A 238 9.64 -15.16 -2.62
C THR A 238 10.30 -15.85 -3.82
N THR A 239 10.63 -15.05 -4.83
CA THR A 239 11.23 -15.53 -6.09
C THR A 239 12.63 -16.13 -5.91
N ASP A 240 13.34 -15.77 -4.83
CA ASP A 240 14.65 -16.33 -4.49
C ASP A 240 14.56 -17.65 -3.71
N GLY A 241 13.35 -18.19 -3.51
CA GLY A 241 13.09 -19.43 -2.79
C GLY A 241 13.02 -19.27 -1.27
N THR A 242 13.22 -18.06 -0.74
CA THR A 242 12.97 -17.77 0.66
C THR A 242 11.48 -17.91 0.95
N SER A 243 11.12 -18.53 2.07
CA SER A 243 9.73 -18.56 2.49
C SER A 243 9.59 -18.58 3.99
N PHE A 244 8.42 -18.20 4.48
CA PHE A 244 8.02 -18.45 5.84
C PHE A 244 6.61 -18.98 5.88
N THR A 245 6.34 -19.88 6.82
CA THR A 245 5.08 -20.61 6.91
C THR A 245 4.57 -20.55 8.35
N ILE A 246 3.27 -20.37 8.53
CA ILE A 246 2.61 -20.34 9.83
C ILE A 246 2.88 -21.65 10.58
N LYS A 247 3.10 -21.54 11.89
CA LYS A 247 3.30 -22.67 12.77
C LYS A 247 2.25 -22.63 13.88
N GLU A 248 1.18 -23.39 13.69
CA GLU A 248 0.17 -23.61 14.72
C GLU A 248 0.51 -24.86 15.53
N GLY A 249 0.44 -24.76 16.87
CA GLY A 249 0.54 -25.91 17.75
C GLY A 249 1.97 -26.40 18.06
N GLY A 250 2.97 -25.52 18.05
CA GLY A 250 4.26 -25.81 18.70
C GLY A 250 4.13 -25.79 20.22
N ASP A 251 4.86 -26.67 20.91
CA ASP A 251 4.99 -26.61 22.37
C ASP A 251 5.59 -25.25 22.75
N ASN A 252 4.74 -24.35 23.24
CA ASN A 252 5.17 -23.15 23.94
C ASN A 252 5.75 -23.59 25.30
N GLU A 253 6.97 -24.13 25.29
CA GLU A 253 7.77 -24.33 26.51
C GLU A 253 8.34 -23.00 27.02
#